data_AF-A0A925NM44-F1
#
_entry.id   AF-A0A925NM44-F1
#
_cell.length_a   1.000
_cell.length_b   1.000
_cell.length_c   1.000
_cell.angle_alpha   90.00
_cell.angle_beta   90.00
_cell.angle_gamma   90.00
#
_symmetry.space_group_name_H-M   'P 1'
#
loop_
_entity.id
_entity.type
_entity.pdbx_description
1 polymer ?
#
loop_
_entity_poly.entity_id
_entity_poly.type
_entity_poly.pdbx_seq_one_letter_code
_entity_poly.pdbx_strand_id
1 'polypeptide(L)'
;MSLDKIDVMRFLRSIPSAANHSNFWLVPLGKGVRFSKNADPSGVKVGGIQRLLMLREVLLFADTVDVFAHPDGEASEWCIKAGGVSFSLTLTAESNRGFSGEGQALFDIANAEQLKIASVRALLKWQSSIDATELAQACEMDNRKVLNILGVLGSRGLVGFDLQQNAYFHREMPFDLDSVADMHPRLKNA
;
A
#
# COMPACT_ATOMS: atom_id res chain seq x y z
N MET A 1 -3.08 12.98 4.95
CA MET A 1 -3.59 14.34 4.67
C MET A 1 -4.77 14.23 3.72
N SER A 2 -5.84 14.97 3.94
CA SER A 2 -6.97 15.03 3.00
C SER A 2 -6.80 16.20 2.04
N LEU A 3 -7.07 15.98 0.77
CA LEU A 3 -6.86 16.94 -0.32
C LEU A 3 -8.17 17.30 -0.99
N ASP A 4 -8.28 18.56 -1.41
CA ASP A 4 -9.38 18.98 -2.26
C ASP A 4 -9.24 18.40 -3.68
N LYS A 5 -10.32 17.81 -4.19
CA LYS A 5 -10.38 17.19 -5.52
C LYS A 5 -9.99 18.16 -6.64
N ILE A 6 -10.45 19.41 -6.59
CA ILE A 6 -10.18 20.41 -7.63
C ILE A 6 -8.70 20.76 -7.65
N ASP A 7 -8.08 20.91 -6.47
CA ASP A 7 -6.65 21.17 -6.36
C ASP A 7 -5.81 20.00 -6.90
N VAL A 8 -6.17 18.76 -6.58
CA VAL A 8 -5.49 17.57 -7.13
C VAL A 8 -5.66 17.48 -8.65
N MET A 9 -6.85 17.72 -9.18
CA MET A 9 -7.08 17.72 -10.63
C MET A 9 -6.28 18.82 -11.34
N ARG A 10 -6.27 20.05 -10.79
CA ARG A 10 -5.48 21.17 -11.34
C ARG A 10 -4.01 20.82 -11.35
N PHE A 11 -3.53 20.19 -10.27
CA PHE A 11 -2.17 19.69 -10.19
C PHE A 11 -1.88 18.63 -11.26
N LEU A 12 -2.68 17.58 -11.38
CA LEU A 12 -2.40 16.52 -12.34
C LEU A 12 -2.34 17.05 -13.77
N ARG A 13 -3.12 18.08 -14.10
CA ARG A 13 -3.06 18.78 -15.40
C ARG A 13 -1.75 19.54 -15.61
N SER A 14 -1.10 20.02 -14.55
CA SER A 14 0.18 20.73 -14.63
C SER A 14 1.41 19.83 -14.81
N ILE A 15 1.27 18.53 -14.55
CA ILE A 15 2.35 17.56 -14.73
C ILE A 15 2.68 17.39 -16.22
N PRO A 16 3.96 17.56 -16.62
CA PRO A 16 4.41 17.24 -17.98
C PRO A 16 4.20 15.75 -18.31
N SER A 17 3.82 15.44 -19.54
CA SER A 17 3.67 14.06 -20.01
C SER A 17 5.00 13.32 -20.20
N ALA A 18 6.11 14.06 -20.35
CA ALA A 18 7.44 13.47 -20.53
C ALA A 18 7.92 12.80 -19.23
N ALA A 19 8.57 11.65 -19.37
CA ALA A 19 9.11 10.92 -18.24
C ALA A 19 10.12 11.78 -17.46
N ASN A 20 9.91 11.89 -16.16
CA ASN A 20 10.80 12.57 -15.25
C ASN A 20 11.08 11.64 -14.06
N HIS A 21 12.34 11.47 -13.66
CA HIS A 21 12.69 10.63 -12.51
C HIS A 21 13.02 11.43 -11.25
N SER A 22 12.90 12.76 -11.30
CA SER A 22 13.13 13.64 -10.16
C SER A 22 12.14 13.37 -9.03
N ASN A 23 12.61 13.63 -7.82
CA ASN A 23 11.79 13.64 -6.62
C ASN A 23 11.03 14.97 -6.50
N PHE A 24 9.78 14.87 -6.09
CA PHE A 24 8.92 16.00 -5.77
C PHE A 24 8.33 15.80 -4.38
N TRP A 25 7.99 16.90 -3.73
CA TRP A 25 7.33 16.90 -2.42
C TRP A 25 5.98 17.58 -2.56
N LEU A 26 4.93 16.87 -2.17
CA LEU A 26 3.59 17.40 -1.99
C LEU A 26 3.52 18.03 -0.60
N VAL A 27 3.60 19.36 -0.54
CA VAL A 27 3.67 20.12 0.71
C VAL A 27 2.29 20.72 1.02
N PRO A 28 1.74 20.51 2.23
CA PRO A 28 0.52 21.18 2.68
C PRO A 28 0.69 22.71 2.66
N LEU A 29 -0.29 23.42 2.12
CA LEU A 29 -0.32 24.89 2.12
C LEU A 29 -1.73 25.38 2.49
N GLY A 30 -1.96 25.56 3.80
CA GLY A 30 -3.28 25.94 4.31
C GLY A 30 -4.32 24.85 3.99
N LYS A 31 -5.33 25.20 3.18
CA LYS A 31 -6.36 24.25 2.70
C LYS A 31 -5.98 23.53 1.41
N GLY A 32 -4.90 23.93 0.75
CA GLY A 32 -4.44 23.37 -0.51
C GLY A 32 -3.09 22.67 -0.37
N VAL A 33 -2.49 22.39 -1.52
CA VAL A 33 -1.16 21.76 -1.62
C VAL A 33 -0.32 22.45 -2.66
N ARG A 34 0.99 22.47 -2.44
CA ARG A 34 1.98 22.91 -3.43
C ARG A 34 2.97 21.80 -3.69
N PHE A 35 3.51 21.77 -4.90
CA PHE A 35 4.63 20.88 -5.23
C PHE A 35 5.95 21.63 -5.14
N SER A 36 6.89 21.01 -4.46
CA SER A 36 8.26 21.49 -4.34
C SER A 36 9.21 20.49 -4.98
N LYS A 37 10.19 20.98 -5.75
CA LYS A 37 11.36 20.17 -6.15
C LYS A 37 12.40 20.07 -5.04
N ASN A 38 12.32 20.98 -4.06
CA ASN A 38 13.18 20.96 -2.89
C ASN A 38 12.54 20.08 -1.82
N ALA A 39 13.38 19.35 -1.10
CA ALA A 39 12.94 18.54 0.03
C ALA A 39 12.23 19.40 1.07
N ASP A 40 11.10 18.90 1.55
CA ASP A 40 10.31 19.54 2.59
C ASP A 40 9.88 18.48 3.60
N PRO A 41 10.29 18.57 4.88
CA PRO A 41 9.94 17.60 5.91
C PRO A 41 8.44 17.47 6.17
N SER A 42 7.66 18.50 5.83
CA SER A 42 6.20 18.47 5.97
C SER A 42 5.49 17.88 4.75
N GLY A 43 6.25 17.55 3.69
CA GLY A 43 5.73 17.11 2.42
C GLY A 43 5.85 15.61 2.16
N VAL A 44 4.93 15.08 1.36
CA VAL A 44 4.96 13.68 0.91
C VAL A 44 5.89 13.57 -0.30
N LYS A 45 6.95 12.76 -0.17
CA LYS A 45 7.91 12.51 -1.26
C LYS A 45 7.27 11.60 -2.32
N VAL A 46 7.30 12.06 -3.57
CA VAL A 46 6.86 11.32 -4.76
C VAL A 46 7.93 11.44 -5.84
N GLY A 47 8.66 10.34 -6.08
CA GLY A 47 9.53 10.21 -7.25
C GLY A 47 8.70 10.01 -8.52
N GLY A 48 9.19 10.49 -9.66
CA GLY A 48 8.53 10.28 -10.94
C GLY A 48 7.05 10.66 -10.93
N ILE A 49 6.81 11.95 -10.78
CA ILE A 49 5.49 12.56 -10.56
C ILE A 49 4.43 12.16 -11.61
N GLN A 50 4.86 11.81 -12.83
CA GLN A 50 4.00 11.27 -13.89
C GLN A 50 3.26 9.99 -13.50
N ARG A 51 3.75 9.22 -12.51
CA ARG A 51 3.04 8.03 -11.98
C ARG A 51 1.66 8.39 -11.42
N LEU A 52 1.48 9.62 -10.95
CA LEU A 52 0.19 10.12 -10.46
C LEU A 52 -0.80 10.41 -11.59
N LEU A 53 -0.37 10.45 -12.86
CA LEU A 53 -1.28 10.66 -13.99
C LEU A 53 -2.32 9.55 -14.13
N MET A 54 -2.06 8.35 -13.59
CA MET A 54 -3.04 7.26 -13.53
C MET A 54 -4.29 7.63 -12.72
N LEU A 55 -4.18 8.59 -11.80
CA LEU A 55 -5.30 9.06 -10.99
C LEU A 55 -6.24 10.01 -11.76
N ARG A 56 -5.86 10.52 -12.95
CA ARG A 56 -6.65 11.54 -13.66
C ARG A 56 -8.08 11.12 -13.93
N GLU A 57 -8.28 9.88 -14.37
CA GLU A 57 -9.60 9.36 -14.73
C GLU A 57 -10.40 8.96 -13.48
N VAL A 58 -9.74 8.32 -12.51
CA VAL A 58 -10.37 7.90 -11.24
C VAL A 58 -10.86 9.10 -10.44
N LEU A 59 -10.11 10.20 -10.43
CA LEU A 59 -10.47 11.41 -9.69
C LEU A 59 -11.78 12.05 -10.15
N LEU A 60 -12.25 11.78 -11.39
CA LEU A 60 -13.53 12.30 -11.85
C LEU A 60 -14.69 11.83 -10.95
N PHE A 61 -14.56 10.62 -10.38
CA PHE A 61 -15.56 10.01 -9.50
C PHE A 61 -15.27 10.24 -8.01
N ALA A 62 -14.17 10.89 -7.66
CA ALA A 62 -13.76 11.07 -6.26
C ALA A 62 -14.74 11.94 -5.48
N ASP A 63 -15.10 11.47 -4.29
CA ASP A 63 -15.70 12.23 -3.19
C ASP A 63 -14.61 12.77 -2.26
N THR A 64 -13.63 11.92 -1.92
CA THR A 64 -12.47 12.29 -1.10
C THR A 64 -11.17 11.82 -1.72
N VAL A 65 -10.09 12.55 -1.44
CA VAL A 65 -8.72 12.19 -1.82
C VAL A 65 -7.84 12.30 -0.59
N ASP A 66 -7.33 11.17 -0.11
CA ASP A 66 -6.48 11.09 1.06
C ASP A 66 -5.10 10.58 0.67
N VAL A 67 -4.05 11.23 1.18
CA VAL A 67 -2.65 10.85 0.93
C VAL A 67 -1.97 10.48 2.23
N PHE A 68 -1.42 9.28 2.28
CA PHE A 68 -0.63 8.76 3.38
C PHE A 68 0.85 8.75 2.97
N ALA A 69 1.73 9.07 3.92
CA ALA A 69 3.18 8.96 3.75
C ALA A 69 3.72 7.94 4.73
N HIS A 70 4.66 7.13 4.27
CA HIS A 70 5.49 6.33 5.16
C HIS A 70 6.30 7.25 6.08
N PRO A 71 6.49 6.95 7.37
CA PRO A 71 7.27 7.78 8.29
C PRO A 71 8.67 8.13 7.79
N ASP A 72 9.33 7.18 7.13
CA ASP A 72 10.68 7.36 6.56
C ASP A 72 10.67 8.00 5.15
N GLY A 73 9.50 8.38 4.63
CA GLY A 73 9.35 8.99 3.31
C GLY A 73 9.69 8.05 2.15
N GLU A 74 9.69 6.73 2.38
CA GLU A 74 10.03 5.70 1.39
C GLU A 74 8.85 5.29 0.49
N ALA A 75 7.62 5.62 0.89
CA ALA A 75 6.41 5.33 0.13
C ALA A 75 5.31 6.36 0.42
N SER A 76 4.36 6.44 -0.51
CA SER A 76 3.11 7.19 -0.34
C SER A 76 1.95 6.39 -0.87
N GLU A 77 0.78 6.51 -0.26
CA GLU A 77 -0.45 5.91 -0.75
C GLU A 77 -1.50 6.99 -1.01
N TRP A 78 -2.12 6.91 -2.18
CA TRP A 78 -3.16 7.81 -2.64
C TRP A 78 -4.49 7.06 -2.64
N CYS A 79 -5.35 7.41 -1.69
CA CYS A 79 -6.65 6.81 -1.46
C CYS A 79 -7.75 7.73 -2.02
N ILE A 80 -8.56 7.20 -2.92
CA ILE A 80 -9.70 7.90 -3.52
C ILE A 80 -10.96 7.13 -3.12
N LYS A 81 -11.90 7.80 -2.44
CA LYS A 81 -13.25 7.26 -2.23
C LYS A 81 -14.19 7.78 -3.30
N ALA A 82 -15.04 6.91 -3.82
CA ALA A 82 -16.08 7.22 -4.79
C ALA A 82 -17.32 6.37 -4.48
N GLY A 83 -18.31 6.94 -3.78
CA GLY A 83 -19.47 6.23 -3.27
C GLY A 83 -19.09 5.04 -2.40
N GLY A 84 -19.49 3.84 -2.79
CA GLY A 84 -19.18 2.58 -2.10
C GLY A 84 -17.83 1.96 -2.47
N VAL A 85 -17.02 2.61 -3.30
CA VAL A 85 -15.74 2.07 -3.81
C VAL A 85 -14.58 2.91 -3.29
N SER A 86 -13.51 2.22 -2.88
CA SER A 86 -12.22 2.81 -2.54
C SER A 86 -11.18 2.35 -3.55
N PHE A 87 -10.41 3.29 -4.09
CA PHE A 87 -9.25 3.03 -4.95
C PHE A 87 -7.99 3.50 -4.22
N SER A 88 -7.00 2.62 -4.07
CA SER A 88 -5.71 2.95 -3.46
C SER A 88 -4.58 2.75 -4.47
N LEU A 89 -3.72 3.77 -4.60
CA LEU A 89 -2.47 3.71 -5.36
C LEU A 89 -1.29 3.92 -4.43
N THR A 90 -0.57 2.85 -4.14
CA THR A 90 0.68 2.88 -3.38
C THR A 90 1.87 3.07 -4.31
N LEU A 91 2.72 4.05 -4.03
CA LEU A 91 3.95 4.34 -4.78
C LEU A 91 5.16 4.31 -3.84
N THR A 92 6.22 3.62 -4.24
CA THR A 92 7.55 3.82 -3.66
C THR A 92 8.02 5.25 -3.95
N ALA A 93 8.75 5.85 -3.02
CA ALA A 93 9.24 7.21 -3.15
C ALA A 93 10.23 7.38 -4.30
N GLU A 94 10.91 6.31 -4.73
CA GLU A 94 11.82 6.32 -5.87
C GLU A 94 11.24 5.52 -7.03
N SER A 95 11.28 6.10 -8.24
CA SER A 95 10.64 5.50 -9.42
C SER A 95 11.29 4.19 -9.91
N ASN A 96 12.54 3.94 -9.54
CA ASN A 96 13.32 2.74 -9.87
C ASN A 96 13.40 1.73 -8.72
N ARG A 97 12.83 2.03 -7.56
CA ARG A 97 12.78 1.11 -6.40
C ARG A 97 11.45 0.38 -6.41
N GLY A 98 11.50 -0.95 -6.51
CA GLY A 98 10.32 -1.79 -6.27
C GLY A 98 9.98 -1.88 -4.78
N PHE A 99 8.77 -2.35 -4.44
CA PHE A 99 8.34 -2.63 -3.06
C PHE A 99 9.06 -3.83 -2.39
N SER A 100 10.19 -4.27 -2.97
CA SER A 100 10.74 -5.62 -2.82
C SER A 100 11.91 -5.70 -1.82
N GLY A 101 11.83 -4.99 -0.69
CA GLY A 101 12.86 -5.00 0.36
C GLY A 101 12.68 -6.07 1.44
N GLU A 102 11.44 -6.45 1.74
CA GLU A 102 11.10 -7.16 3.00
C GLU A 102 10.66 -8.61 2.81
N GLY A 103 10.43 -9.03 1.55
CA GLY A 103 9.84 -10.33 1.25
C GLY A 103 10.64 -11.51 1.82
N GLN A 104 11.97 -11.49 1.70
CA GLN A 104 12.81 -12.63 2.08
C GLN A 104 12.81 -12.90 3.59
N ALA A 105 12.91 -11.86 4.42
CA ALA A 105 12.80 -11.99 5.87
C ALA A 105 11.40 -12.46 6.31
N LEU A 106 10.34 -11.98 5.63
CA LEU A 106 8.97 -12.43 5.87
C LEU A 106 8.76 -13.89 5.44
N PHE A 107 9.42 -14.36 4.39
CA PHE A 107 9.39 -15.75 3.93
C PHE A 107 10.06 -16.70 4.93
N ASP A 108 11.20 -16.31 5.51
CA ASP A 108 11.90 -17.13 6.50
C ASP A 108 11.08 -17.29 7.79
N ILE A 109 10.45 -16.20 8.24
CA ILE A 109 9.48 -16.23 9.34
C ILE A 109 8.30 -17.15 9.01
N ALA A 110 7.83 -17.11 7.76
CA ALA A 110 6.69 -17.92 7.33
C ALA A 110 6.98 -19.42 7.40
N ASN A 111 8.15 -19.86 6.93
CA ASN A 111 8.52 -21.26 6.90
C ASN A 111 8.59 -21.88 8.30
N ALA A 112 9.08 -21.12 9.29
CA ALA A 112 9.12 -21.56 10.68
C ALA A 112 7.72 -21.71 11.33
N GLU A 113 6.68 -21.14 10.73
CA GLU A 113 5.36 -20.97 11.34
C GLU A 113 4.20 -21.52 10.50
N GLN A 114 4.49 -22.42 9.56
CA GLN A 114 3.53 -22.89 8.57
C GLN A 114 2.20 -23.40 9.16
N LEU A 115 2.23 -24.12 10.29
CA LEU A 115 1.00 -24.58 10.97
C LEU A 115 0.14 -23.43 11.48
N LYS A 116 0.76 -22.38 12.05
CA LYS A 116 0.05 -21.21 12.56
C LYS A 116 -0.53 -20.37 11.43
N ILE A 117 0.20 -20.26 10.31
CA ILE A 117 -0.29 -19.62 9.09
C ILE A 117 -1.53 -20.34 8.56
N ALA A 118 -1.49 -21.69 8.54
CA ALA A 118 -2.64 -22.49 8.12
C ALA A 118 -3.86 -22.26 9.03
N SER A 119 -3.68 -22.19 10.35
CA SER A 119 -4.76 -21.90 11.30
C SER A 119 -5.39 -20.52 11.08
N VAL A 120 -4.57 -19.47 10.92
CA VAL A 120 -5.08 -18.11 10.66
C VAL A 120 -5.82 -18.07 9.32
N ARG A 121 -5.23 -18.67 8.27
CA ARG A 121 -5.84 -18.74 6.94
C ARG A 121 -7.19 -19.45 6.95
N ALA A 122 -7.33 -20.55 7.71
CA ALA A 122 -8.58 -21.30 7.80
C ALA A 122 -9.73 -20.52 8.45
N LEU A 123 -9.43 -19.47 9.22
CA LEU A 123 -10.42 -18.60 9.86
C LEU A 123 -10.76 -17.35 9.03
N LEU A 124 -10.02 -17.08 7.94
CA LEU A 124 -10.35 -15.98 7.04
C LEU A 124 -11.66 -16.30 6.31
N LYS A 125 -12.55 -15.31 6.25
CA LYS A 125 -13.78 -15.33 5.47
C LYS A 125 -13.72 -14.15 4.49
N TRP A 126 -14.68 -14.06 3.58
CA TRP A 126 -14.75 -12.91 2.67
C TRP A 126 -15.24 -11.66 3.40
N GLN A 127 -14.31 -10.94 4.05
CA GLN A 127 -14.57 -9.77 4.90
C GLN A 127 -13.74 -8.55 4.51
N SER A 128 -14.34 -7.37 4.60
CA SER A 128 -13.71 -6.07 4.33
C SER A 128 -12.86 -5.53 5.49
N SER A 129 -12.95 -6.15 6.67
CA SER A 129 -12.14 -5.83 7.84
C SER A 129 -11.93 -7.09 8.67
N ILE A 130 -10.68 -7.39 8.99
CA ILE A 130 -10.25 -8.54 9.80
C ILE A 130 -9.96 -8.05 11.22
N ASP A 131 -10.64 -8.63 12.21
CA ASP A 131 -10.32 -8.40 13.62
C ASP A 131 -9.16 -9.30 14.06
N ALA A 132 -7.99 -8.71 14.23
CA ALA A 132 -6.79 -9.42 14.69
C ALA A 132 -6.94 -9.98 16.11
N THR A 133 -7.78 -9.37 16.96
CA THR A 133 -8.03 -9.83 18.33
C THR A 133 -8.90 -11.09 18.33
N GLU A 134 -9.94 -11.12 17.50
CA GLU A 134 -10.78 -12.32 17.32
C GLU A 134 -9.95 -13.50 16.81
N LEU A 135 -9.10 -13.26 15.79
CA LEU A 135 -8.20 -14.28 15.25
C LEU A 135 -7.17 -14.76 16.29
N ALA A 136 -6.62 -13.84 17.10
CA ALA A 136 -5.66 -14.16 18.15
C ALA A 136 -6.26 -15.10 19.21
N GLN A 137 -7.50 -14.83 19.63
CA GLN A 137 -8.24 -15.68 20.56
C GLN A 137 -8.53 -17.05 19.94
N ALA A 138 -9.05 -17.09 18.72
CA ALA A 138 -9.43 -18.33 18.05
C ALA A 138 -8.23 -19.23 17.71
N CYS A 139 -7.05 -18.65 17.47
CA CYS A 139 -5.82 -19.39 17.19
C CYS A 139 -4.90 -19.58 18.41
N GLU A 140 -5.34 -19.18 19.61
CA GLU A 140 -4.57 -19.25 20.86
C GLU A 140 -3.15 -18.64 20.72
N MET A 141 -3.05 -17.45 20.13
CA MET A 141 -1.78 -16.76 19.91
C MET A 141 -1.85 -15.28 20.23
N ASP A 142 -0.68 -14.67 20.43
CA ASP A 142 -0.58 -13.23 20.66
C ASP A 142 -1.00 -12.41 19.42
N ASN A 143 -1.61 -11.24 19.64
CA ASN A 143 -2.09 -10.37 18.58
C ASN A 143 -0.96 -9.94 17.62
N ARG A 144 0.24 -9.63 18.14
CA ARG A 144 1.41 -9.32 17.31
C ARG A 144 1.77 -10.47 16.38
N LYS A 145 1.57 -11.71 16.84
CA LYS A 145 1.81 -12.91 16.03
C LYS A 145 0.84 -13.01 14.86
N VAL A 146 -0.45 -12.77 15.12
CA VAL A 146 -1.47 -12.70 14.07
C VAL A 146 -1.13 -11.62 13.05
N LEU A 147 -0.76 -10.43 13.51
CA LEU A 147 -0.41 -9.32 12.61
C LEU A 147 0.79 -9.65 11.71
N ASN A 148 1.82 -10.32 12.25
CA ASN A 148 2.95 -10.80 11.46
C ASN A 148 2.50 -11.84 10.42
N ILE A 149 1.64 -12.79 10.81
CA ILE A 149 1.08 -13.80 9.90
C ILE A 149 0.22 -13.15 8.81
N LEU A 150 -0.59 -12.14 9.15
CA LEU A 150 -1.37 -11.38 8.16
C LEU A 150 -0.45 -10.62 7.19
N GLY A 151 0.69 -10.10 7.65
CA GLY A 151 1.73 -9.55 6.77
C GLY A 151 2.27 -10.58 5.77
N VAL A 152 2.55 -11.79 6.23
CA VAL A 152 2.96 -12.92 5.37
C VAL A 152 1.87 -13.33 4.38
N LEU A 153 0.61 -13.44 4.84
CA LEU A 153 -0.52 -13.75 3.95
C LEU A 153 -0.74 -12.62 2.93
N GLY A 154 -0.44 -11.38 3.31
CA GLY A 154 -0.52 -10.20 2.45
C GLY A 154 0.51 -10.23 1.32
N SER A 155 1.74 -10.65 1.62
CA SER A 155 2.79 -10.84 0.59
C SER A 155 2.46 -11.98 -0.38
N ARG A 156 1.67 -12.98 0.07
CA ARG A 156 1.12 -14.06 -0.76
C ARG A 156 -0.18 -13.67 -1.48
N GLY A 157 -0.66 -12.43 -1.33
CA GLY A 157 -1.88 -11.96 -2.00
C GLY A 157 -3.19 -12.51 -1.45
N LEU A 158 -3.17 -13.09 -0.24
CA LEU A 158 -4.35 -13.63 0.46
C LEU A 158 -5.03 -12.62 1.39
N VAL A 159 -4.35 -11.52 1.71
CA VAL A 159 -4.97 -10.37 2.37
C VAL A 159 -4.42 -9.08 1.78
N GLY A 160 -5.13 -7.98 2.00
CA GLY A 160 -4.63 -6.63 1.78
C GLY A 160 -4.70 -5.84 3.08
N PHE A 161 -4.02 -4.70 3.12
CA PHE A 161 -4.14 -3.73 4.21
C PHE A 161 -4.77 -2.46 3.66
N ASP A 162 -5.81 -1.95 4.32
CA ASP A 162 -6.47 -0.69 3.97
C ASP A 162 -6.01 0.38 4.96
N LEU A 163 -5.25 1.38 4.49
CA LEU A 163 -4.77 2.49 5.33
C LEU A 163 -5.90 3.41 5.81
N GLN A 164 -7.03 3.46 5.12
CA GLN A 164 -8.17 4.28 5.54
C GLN A 164 -8.92 3.66 6.71
N GLN A 165 -9.04 2.33 6.71
CA GLN A 165 -9.66 1.58 7.81
C GLN A 165 -8.65 1.16 8.88
N ASN A 166 -7.35 1.27 8.57
CA ASN A 166 -6.25 0.76 9.38
C ASN A 166 -6.45 -0.72 9.77
N ALA A 167 -6.89 -1.53 8.79
CA ALA A 167 -7.27 -2.91 9.00
C ALA A 167 -6.84 -3.78 7.81
N TYR A 168 -6.57 -5.06 8.10
CA TYR A 168 -6.45 -6.05 7.05
C TYR A 168 -7.83 -6.40 6.49
N PHE A 169 -7.91 -6.75 5.21
CA PHE A 169 -9.11 -7.28 4.57
C PHE A 169 -8.76 -8.55 3.79
N HIS A 170 -9.73 -9.44 3.64
CA HIS A 170 -9.52 -10.67 2.88
C HIS A 170 -9.64 -10.39 1.37
N ARG A 171 -8.69 -10.92 0.60
CA ARG A 171 -8.71 -10.91 -0.87
C ARG A 171 -7.96 -12.14 -1.36
N GLU A 172 -8.27 -12.64 -2.54
CA GLU A 172 -7.47 -13.71 -3.14
C GLU A 172 -7.00 -13.23 -4.50
N MET A 173 -5.69 -13.01 -4.64
CA MET A 173 -5.10 -12.70 -5.93
C MET A 173 -5.06 -13.96 -6.81
N PRO A 174 -5.35 -13.84 -8.12
CA PRO A 174 -5.41 -14.99 -9.04
C PRO A 174 -4.00 -15.42 -9.47
N PHE A 175 -3.13 -15.74 -8.51
CA PHE A 175 -1.81 -16.30 -8.75
C PHE A 175 -1.73 -17.70 -8.15
N ASP A 176 -1.01 -18.59 -8.82
CA ASP A 176 -0.63 -19.85 -8.22
C ASP A 176 0.38 -19.58 -7.09
N LEU A 177 -0.03 -19.83 -5.85
CA LEU A 177 0.78 -19.55 -4.65
C LEU A 177 2.08 -20.35 -4.65
N ASP A 178 2.09 -21.53 -5.29
CA ASP A 178 3.28 -22.38 -5.42
C ASP A 178 4.27 -21.77 -6.43
N SER A 179 3.78 -20.99 -7.40
CA SER A 179 4.60 -20.28 -8.39
C SER A 179 5.22 -18.97 -7.86
N VAL A 180 4.81 -18.47 -6.68
CA VAL A 180 5.34 -17.22 -6.10
C VAL A 180 6.83 -17.34 -5.77
N ALA A 181 7.29 -18.51 -5.33
CA ALA A 181 8.70 -18.76 -5.06
C ALA A 181 9.57 -18.64 -6.33
N ASP A 182 9.05 -19.06 -7.49
CA ASP A 182 9.76 -19.00 -8.77
C ASP A 182 9.80 -17.59 -9.38
N MET A 183 8.84 -16.73 -9.03
CA MET A 183 8.73 -15.35 -9.51
C MET A 183 9.64 -14.35 -8.78
N HIS A 184 10.37 -14.77 -7.76
CA HIS A 184 11.36 -13.95 -7.06
C HIS A 184 12.79 -14.40 -7.41
N PRO A 185 13.48 -13.76 -8.38
CA PRO A 185 14.82 -14.15 -8.83
C PRO A 185 15.88 -14.22 -7.71
N ARG A 186 15.65 -13.50 -6.60
CA ARG A 186 16.55 -13.45 -5.44
C ARG A 186 16.42 -14.66 -4.52
N LEU A 187 15.34 -15.45 -4.64
CA LEU A 187 15.16 -16.69 -3.90
C LEU A 187 16.00 -17.84 -4.46
N LYS A 188 16.44 -17.77 -5.72
CA LYS A 188 17.28 -18.81 -6.33
C LYS A 188 18.74 -18.77 -5.85
N ASN A 189 19.16 -17.69 -5.18
CA ASN A 189 20.54 -17.48 -4.71
C ASN A 189 20.64 -17.30 -3.18
N ALA A 190 19.63 -17.76 -2.43
CA ALA A 190 19.58 -17.71 -0.96
C ALA A 190 20.09 -19.02 -0.34
#